data_AF-A0A9E7EL45-F1
#
_entry.id   AF-A0A9E7EL45-F1
#
_cell.length_a   1.000
_cell.length_b   1.000
_cell.length_c   1.000
_cell.angle_alpha   90.00
_cell.angle_beta   90.00
_cell.angle_gamma   90.00
#
_symmetry.space_group_name_H-M   'P 1'
#
loop_
_entity.id
_entity.type
_entity.pdbx_description
1 polymer ?
#
loop_
_entity_poly.entity_id
_entity_poly.type
_entity_poly.pdbx_seq_one_letter_code
_entity_poly.pdbx_strand_id
1 'polypeptide(L)' 'MKFMLTALKIFYVLDPNLQPIPDLTDNNTDEVKVERKKRNEDEIMCRGHILNALLDRLYDLYTVEPSTKAIWNVLEFKY' A
#
# COMPACT_ATOMS: atom_id res chain seq x y z
N MET A 1 6.69 -6.01 11.13
CA MET A 1 6.20 -5.08 10.09
C MET A 1 4.80 -4.54 10.36
N LYS A 2 3.79 -5.39 10.66
CA LYS A 2 2.42 -4.95 11.04
C LYS A 2 2.41 -3.78 12.05
N PHE A 3 3.15 -3.91 13.15
CA PHE A 3 3.25 -2.86 14.18
C PHE A 3 3.66 -1.48 13.63
N MET A 4 4.71 -1.42 12.81
CA MET A 4 5.20 -0.15 12.23
C MET A 4 4.17 0.46 11.27
N LEU A 5 3.58 -0.35 10.39
CA LEU A 5 2.55 0.11 9.45
C LEU A 5 1.30 0.61 10.18
N THR A 6 0.93 -0.03 11.29
CA THR A 6 -0.19 0.42 12.14
C THR A 6 0.15 1.73 12.86
N ALA A 7 1.36 1.88 13.40
CA ALA A 7 1.80 3.11 14.04
C ALA A 7 1.81 4.30 13.07
N LEU A 8 2.16 4.06 11.81
CA LEU A 8 2.10 5.04 10.72
C LEU A 8 0.67 5.26 10.18
N LYS A 9 -0.32 4.51 10.66
CA LYS A 9 -1.73 4.55 10.20
C LYS A 9 -1.92 4.21 8.72
N ILE A 10 -1.01 3.44 8.12
CA ILE A 10 -1.08 3.03 6.70
C ILE A 10 -1.39 1.54 6.54
N PHE A 11 -1.49 0.77 7.62
CA PHE A 11 -1.78 -0.67 7.56
C PHE A 11 -3.12 -0.98 6.87
N TYR A 12 -4.10 -0.08 6.94
CA TYR A 12 -5.40 -0.24 6.29
C TYR A 12 -5.30 -0.42 4.77
N VAL A 13 -4.24 0.07 4.14
CA VAL A 13 -3.95 -0.13 2.71
C VAL A 13 -3.89 -1.60 2.33
N LEU A 14 -3.51 -2.46 3.26
CA LEU A 14 -3.37 -3.90 3.06
C LEU A 14 -4.68 -4.67 3.26
N ASP A 15 -5.76 -4.00 3.69
CA ASP A 15 -7.04 -4.66 3.92
C ASP A 15 -7.59 -5.26 2.61
N PRO A 16 -7.90 -6.58 2.57
CA PRO A 16 -8.49 -7.21 1.40
C PRO A 16 -9.86 -6.61 1.02
N ASN A 17 -10.60 -6.05 1.98
CA ASN A 17 -11.91 -5.44 1.77
C ASN A 17 -11.82 -3.94 1.42
N LEU A 18 -10.61 -3.37 1.35
CA LEU A 18 -10.45 -1.96 0.99
C LEU A 18 -10.96 -1.73 -0.43
N GLN A 19 -11.94 -0.83 -0.55
CA GLN A 19 -12.51 -0.45 -1.84
C GLN A 19 -11.42 0.09 -2.79
N PRO A 20 -11.57 -0.03 -4.12
CA PRO A 20 -10.65 0.61 -5.06
C PRO A 20 -10.62 2.14 -4.91
N ILE A 21 -9.54 2.78 -5.37
CA ILE A 21 -9.50 4.24 -5.42
C ILE A 21 -10.54 4.70 -6.45
N PRO A 22 -11.48 5.60 -6.11
CA PRO A 22 -12.46 6.07 -7.08
C PRO A 22 -11.81 6.76 -8.27
N ASP A 23 -12.35 6.51 -9.46
CA ASP A 23 -11.92 7.19 -10.67
C ASP A 23 -12.15 8.71 -10.59
N LEU A 24 -11.30 9.47 -11.28
CA LEU A 24 -11.45 10.91 -11.37
C LEU A 24 -12.62 11.17 -12.32
N THR A 25 -13.77 11.54 -11.75
CA THR A 25 -14.92 12.04 -12.50
C THR A 25 -15.10 13.52 -12.22
N ASP A 26 -15.67 14.24 -13.18
CA ASP A 26 -15.89 15.69 -13.08
C ASP A 26 -16.79 16.08 -11.89
N ASN A 27 -17.57 15.13 -11.38
CA ASN A 27 -18.47 15.28 -10.23
C ASN A 27 -17.81 15.01 -8.87
N ASN A 28 -16.52 14.67 -8.83
CA ASN A 28 -15.85 14.37 -7.56
C ASN A 28 -15.73 15.64 -6.71
N THR A 29 -16.23 15.57 -5.47
CA THR A 29 -16.06 16.64 -4.48
C THR A 29 -14.59 16.81 -4.11
N ASP A 30 -14.23 17.99 -3.60
CA ASP A 30 -12.85 18.27 -3.17
C ASP A 30 -12.38 17.31 -2.08
N GLU A 31 -13.30 16.86 -1.21
CA GLU A 31 -13.03 15.83 -0.19
C GLU A 31 -12.60 14.49 -0.81
N VAL A 32 -13.28 14.04 -1.87
CA VAL A 32 -12.92 12.80 -2.59
C VAL A 32 -11.53 12.92 -3.24
N LYS A 33 -11.18 14.10 -3.77
CA LYS A 33 -9.85 14.34 -4.34
C LYS A 33 -8.75 14.32 -3.28
N VAL A 34 -9.01 14.90 -2.11
CA VAL A 34 -8.08 14.90 -0.97
C VAL A 34 -7.87 13.48 -0.44
N GLU A 35 -8.94 12.72 -0.20
CA GLU A 35 -8.83 11.36 0.31
C GLU A 35 -8.12 10.44 -0.70
N ARG A 36 -8.39 10.61 -2.00
CA ARG A 36 -7.65 9.91 -3.07
C ARG A 36 -6.16 10.22 -3.03
N LYS A 37 -5.78 11.50 -2.90
CA LYS A 37 -4.37 11.90 -2.85
C LYS A 37 -3.67 11.28 -1.66
N LYS A 38 -4.28 11.39 -0.48
CA LYS A 38 -3.78 10.78 0.75
C LYS A 38 -3.62 9.26 0.61
N ARG A 39 -4.61 8.58 0.03
CA ARG A 39 -4.52 7.14 -0.17
C ARG A 39 -3.41 6.72 -1.14
N ASN A 40 -3.19 7.48 -2.22
CA ASN A 40 -2.06 7.24 -3.11
C ASN A 40 -0.72 7.38 -2.37
N GLU A 41 -0.58 8.40 -1.53
CA GLU A 41 0.61 8.63 -0.72
C GLU A 41 0.82 7.49 0.29
N ASP A 42 -0.24 7.05 0.97
CA ASP A 42 -0.22 5.92 1.90
C ASP A 42 0.16 4.60 1.20
N GLU A 43 -0.32 4.37 -0.03
CA GLU A 43 0.04 3.19 -0.83
C GLU A 43 1.53 3.15 -1.18
N ILE A 44 2.09 4.29 -1.59
CA ILE A 44 3.53 4.44 -1.88
C ILE A 44 4.35 4.25 -0.61
N MET A 45 3.96 4.89 0.49
CA MET A 45 4.66 4.82 1.77
C MET A 45 4.65 3.38 2.31
N CYS A 46 3.49 2.72 2.26
CA CYS A 46 3.34 1.33 2.66
C CYS A 46 4.27 0.45 1.85
N ARG A 47 4.25 0.53 0.51
CA ARG A 47 5.15 -0.23 -0.36
C ARG A 47 6.62 -0.01 -0.03
N GLY A 48 7.03 1.24 0.15
CA GLY A 48 8.40 1.59 0.49
C GLY A 48 8.85 0.96 1.80
N HIS A 49 8.02 1.00 2.85
CA HIS A 49 8.33 0.35 4.13
C HIS A 49 8.39 -1.17 4.02
N ILE A 50 7.51 -1.78 3.22
CA ILE A 50 7.55 -3.22 2.97
C ILE A 50 8.87 -3.60 2.32
N LEU A 51 9.22 -2.94 1.21
CA LEU A 51 10.42 -3.23 0.45
C LEU A 51 11.69 -2.96 1.27
N ASN A 52 11.76 -1.86 2.03
CA ASN A 52 12.91 -1.54 2.88
C ASN A 52 13.15 -2.55 4.01
N ALA A 53 12.15 -3.36 4.37
CA ALA A 53 12.30 -4.42 5.36
C ALA A 53 12.82 -5.74 4.75
N LEU A 54 12.94 -5.83 3.42
CA LEU A 54 13.40 -7.02 2.73
C LEU A 54 14.92 -7.07 2.63
N LEU A 55 15.47 -8.28 2.63
CA LEU A 55 16.86 -8.53 2.23
C LEU A 55 17.03 -8.29 0.73
N ASP A 56 18.22 -7.89 0.27
CA ASP A 56 18.51 -7.48 -1.12
C ASP A 56 17.92 -8.42 -2.19
N ARG A 57 18.07 -9.73 -2.05
CA ARG A 57 17.53 -10.70 -3.03
C ARG A 57 16.00 -10.69 -3.11
N LEU A 58 15.32 -10.44 -1.99
CA LEU A 58 13.86 -10.34 -1.95
C LEU A 58 13.42 -8.95 -2.43
N TYR A 59 14.20 -7.90 -2.15
CA TYR A 59 13.95 -6.56 -2.67
C TYR A 59 13.94 -6.56 -4.20
N ASP A 60 14.95 -7.13 -4.84
CA ASP A 60 15.02 -7.21 -6.31
C ASP A 60 13.83 -7.98 -6.90
N LEU A 61 13.44 -9.08 -6.24
CA LEU A 61 12.32 -9.92 -6.67
C LEU A 61 10.97 -9.20 -6.61
N TYR A 62 10.72 -8.41 -5.57
CA TYR A 62 9.42 -7.76 -5.35
C TYR A 62 9.36 -6.30 -5.81
N THR A 63 10.50 -5.67 -6.14
CA THR A 63 10.53 -4.29 -6.66
C THR A 63 9.79 -4.15 -8.00
N VAL A 64 9.68 -5.23 -8.78
CA VAL A 64 8.91 -5.22 -10.04
C VAL A 64 7.40 -5.33 -9.83
N GLU A 65 6.94 -5.75 -8.65
CA GLU A 65 5.52 -5.89 -8.34
C GLU A 65 4.96 -4.52 -7.87
N PRO A 66 4.07 -3.88 -8.64
CA PRO A 66 3.50 -2.60 -8.24
C PRO A 66 2.48 -2.73 -7.08
N SER A 67 1.82 -3.88 -6.93
CA SER A 67 0.80 -4.07 -5.91
C SER A 67 1.40 -4.35 -4.54
N THR A 68 1.31 -3.36 -3.65
CA THR A 68 1.67 -3.49 -2.24
C THR A 68 0.97 -4.68 -1.56
N LYS A 69 -0.30 -4.92 -1.90
CA LYS A 69 -1.09 -6.05 -1.38
C LYS A 69 -0.54 -7.39 -1.86
N ALA A 70 -0.15 -7.49 -3.15
CA ALA A 70 0.40 -8.73 -3.68
C ALA A 70 1.72 -9.10 -2.99
N ILE A 71 2.62 -8.12 -2.82
CA ILE A 71 3.87 -8.31 -2.07
C ILE A 71 3.56 -8.76 -0.64
N TRP A 72 2.67 -8.05 0.05
CA TRP A 72 2.28 -8.37 1.42
C TRP A 72 1.72 -9.79 1.58
N ASN A 73 0.77 -10.19 0.71
CA ASN A 73 0.15 -11.50 0.77
C ASN A 73 1.15 -12.65 0.58
N VAL A 74 2.11 -12.49 -0.34
CA VAL A 74 3.15 -13.50 -0.55
C VAL A 74 4.07 -13.58 0.67
N LEU A 75 4.44 -12.44 1.25
CA LEU A 75 5.28 -12.42 2.45
C LEU A 75 4.58 -13.04 3.65
N GLU A 76 3.31 -12.68 3.91
CA GLU A 76 2.51 -13.21 5.03
C GLU A 76 2.16 -14.68 4.87
N PHE A 77 1.99 -15.17 3.64
CA PHE A 77 1.76 -16.59 3.38
C PHE A 77 3.02 -17.43 3.57
N LYS A 78 4.19 -16.88 3.21
CA LYS A 78 5.46 -17.63 3.12
C LYS A 78 6.28 -17.58 4.41
N TYR A 79 6.10 -16.56 5.26
CA TYR A 79 6.91 -16.28 6.45
C TYR A 79 6.04 -15.86 7.63
#